data_AF-A0A0B6YL16-F1
#
_entry.id   AF-A0A0B6YL16-F1
#
_cell.length_a   1.000
_cell.length_b   1.000
_cell.length_c   1.000
_cell.angle_alpha   90.00
_cell.angle_beta   90.00
_cell.angle_gamma   90.00
#
_symmetry.space_group_name_H-M   'P 1'
#
loop_
_entity.id
_entity.type
_entity.pdbx_description
1 polymer ?
#
loop_
_entity_poly.entity_id
_entity_poly.type
_entity_poly.pdbx_seq_one_letter_code
_entity_poly.pdbx_strand_id
1 'polypeptide(L)'
;CAKAGDECKTCSGDKVVPEEKIITVNINPGVTHEQIFSFEGAGNQFPDSEAADVKIVVSVKRHDKFKRQGNNLIFEKKITLTESLC
;
A
#
# COMPACT_ATOMS: atom_id res chain seq x y z
N CYS A 1 19.34 25.73 -30.68
CA CYS A 1 19.33 24.57 -31.59
C CYS A 1 20.39 23.58 -31.11
N ALA A 2 19.98 22.47 -30.48
CA ALA A 2 20.90 21.41 -30.04
C ALA A 2 21.45 20.68 -31.28
N LYS A 3 22.75 20.35 -31.27
CA LYS A 3 23.49 19.81 -32.41
C LYS A 3 23.16 18.32 -32.63
N ALA A 4 23.22 17.88 -33.89
CA ALA A 4 23.15 16.47 -34.25
C ALA A 4 24.32 15.71 -33.60
N GLY A 5 24.00 14.83 -32.65
CA GLY A 5 24.96 14.02 -31.89
C GLY A 5 24.79 14.05 -30.36
N ASP A 6 24.03 15.00 -29.81
CA ASP A 6 23.75 15.09 -28.36
C ASP A 6 22.51 14.26 -27.97
N GLU A 7 22.49 12.98 -28.36
CA GLU A 7 21.44 12.06 -27.94
C GLU A 7 21.78 11.50 -26.55
N CYS A 8 20.87 11.69 -25.59
CA CYS A 8 20.98 11.12 -24.25
C CYS A 8 21.06 9.59 -24.34
N LYS A 9 22.21 8.97 -24.03
CA LYS A 9 22.38 7.50 -24.10
C LYS A 9 21.50 6.74 -23.10
N THR A 10 21.12 7.40 -22.01
CA THR A 10 20.32 6.80 -20.93
C THR A 10 18.83 6.83 -21.23
N CYS A 11 18.38 7.85 -21.96
CA CYS A 11 16.96 8.12 -22.18
C CYS A 11 16.58 8.12 -23.67
N SER A 12 17.52 7.91 -24.59
CA SER A 12 17.35 7.83 -26.04
C SER A 12 16.45 8.91 -26.68
N GLY A 13 16.34 10.08 -26.05
CA GLY A 13 15.44 11.16 -26.48
C GLY A 13 14.06 11.17 -25.82
N ASP A 14 13.68 10.13 -25.09
CA ASP A 14 12.37 9.94 -24.44
C ASP A 14 12.21 10.72 -23.13
N LYS A 15 13.29 11.31 -22.59
CA LYS A 15 13.32 12.12 -21.35
C LYS A 15 12.86 11.42 -20.06
N VAL A 16 12.48 10.15 -20.13
CA VAL A 16 12.07 9.31 -18.98
C VAL A 16 12.89 8.03 -18.95
N VAL A 17 13.13 7.49 -17.75
CA VAL A 17 13.83 6.23 -17.53
C VAL A 17 13.03 5.40 -16.52
N PRO A 18 12.75 4.11 -16.79
CA PRO A 18 12.11 3.25 -15.82
C PRO A 18 13.04 3.01 -14.62
N GLU A 19 12.56 3.28 -13.41
CA GLU A 19 13.28 3.06 -12.16
C GLU A 19 12.44 2.16 -11.23
N GLU A 20 13.09 1.18 -10.60
CA GLU A 20 12.48 0.35 -9.57
C GLU A 20 12.85 0.88 -8.18
N LYS A 21 11.85 1.22 -7.36
CA LYS A 21 12.04 1.73 -6.00
C LYS A 21 11.34 0.85 -4.98
N ILE A 22 12.07 0.45 -3.94
CA ILE A 22 11.53 -0.33 -2.82
C ILE A 22 10.99 0.63 -1.76
N ILE A 23 9.67 0.62 -1.54
CA ILE A 23 9.00 1.39 -0.49
C ILE A 23 8.75 0.46 0.69
N THR A 24 9.40 0.72 1.83
CA THR A 24 9.18 -0.06 3.05
C THR A 24 8.03 0.55 3.85
N VAL A 25 6.97 -0.23 4.05
CA VAL A 25 5.80 0.19 4.86
C VAL A 25 5.83 -0.53 6.20
N ASN A 26 6.00 0.21 7.28
CA ASN A 26 5.93 -0.32 8.63
C ASN A 26 4.48 -0.30 9.14
N ILE A 27 3.89 -1.49 9.29
CA ILE A 27 2.52 -1.64 9.81
C ILE A 27 2.59 -1.71 11.33
N ASN A 28 2.20 -0.63 12.00
CA ASN A 28 2.13 -0.59 13.46
C ASN A 28 0.98 -1.47 14.00
N PRO A 29 1.13 -2.03 15.21
CA PRO A 29 0.04 -2.74 15.88
C PRO A 29 -1.20 -1.85 16.01
N GLY A 30 -2.38 -2.41 15.76
CA GLY A 30 -3.65 -1.68 15.89
C GLY A 30 -4.12 -0.94 14.64
N VAL A 31 -3.35 -0.92 13.55
CA VAL A 31 -3.78 -0.36 12.24
C VAL A 31 -5.16 -0.88 11.86
N THR A 32 -6.06 0.02 11.48
CA THR A 32 -7.45 -0.32 11.13
C THR A 32 -7.54 -0.80 9.69
N HIS A 33 -8.65 -1.47 9.39
CA HIS A 33 -8.98 -1.75 7.99
C HIS A 33 -9.16 -0.43 7.23
N GLU A 34 -8.71 -0.39 5.97
CA GLU A 34 -8.80 0.76 5.08
C GLU A 34 -7.98 1.98 5.53
N GLN A 35 -7.00 1.78 6.43
CA GLN A 35 -6.03 2.81 6.74
C GLN A 35 -5.13 3.07 5.51
N ILE A 36 -4.89 4.36 5.23
CA ILE A 36 -4.14 4.81 4.06
C ILE A 36 -2.76 5.30 4.53
N PHE A 37 -1.71 4.80 3.88
CA PHE A 37 -0.36 5.33 3.96
C PHE A 37 -0.05 6.06 2.66
N SER A 38 0.18 7.38 2.74
CA SER A 38 0.51 8.23 1.60
C SER A 38 2.03 8.44 1.51
N PHE A 39 2.57 8.20 0.32
CA PHE A 39 3.96 8.49 -0.03
C PHE A 39 3.95 9.56 -1.12
N GLU A 40 4.27 10.79 -0.74
CA GLU A 40 4.28 11.94 -1.64
C GLU A 40 5.39 11.81 -2.67
N GLY A 41 5.08 12.07 -3.95
CA GLY A 41 6.05 12.07 -5.03
C GLY A 41 6.74 10.72 -5.30
N ALA A 42 6.18 9.61 -4.82
CA ALA A 42 6.71 8.26 -5.02
C ALA A 42 6.12 7.56 -6.27
N GLY A 43 5.25 8.25 -7.02
CA GLY A 43 4.60 7.74 -8.23
C GLY A 43 5.39 8.08 -9.49
N ASN A 44 4.75 7.91 -10.64
CA ASN A 44 5.37 8.17 -11.93
C ASN A 44 5.61 9.67 -12.12
N GLN A 45 6.81 10.01 -12.57
CA GLN A 45 7.18 11.37 -12.96
C GLN A 45 7.24 11.45 -14.49
N PHE A 46 6.62 12.48 -15.04
CA PHE A 46 6.71 12.82 -16.45
C PHE A 46 7.53 14.11 -16.65
N PRO A 47 8.13 14.31 -17.82
CA PRO A 47 8.78 15.59 -18.14
C PRO A 47 7.72 16.69 -18.06
N ASP A 48 8.05 17.81 -17.42
CA ASP A 48 7.17 18.97 -17.23
C ASP A 48 5.99 18.77 -16.24
N SER A 49 5.99 17.70 -15.43
CA SER A 49 4.97 17.44 -14.40
C SER A 49 5.57 17.03 -13.04
N GLU A 50 4.83 17.31 -11.96
CA GLU A 50 5.17 16.84 -10.62
C GLU A 50 4.93 15.34 -10.47
N ALA A 51 5.70 14.68 -9.61
CA ALA A 51 5.55 13.26 -9.35
C ALA A 51 4.21 12.99 -8.63
N ALA A 52 3.50 11.95 -9.06
CA ALA A 52 2.25 11.55 -8.42
C ALA A 52 2.49 10.92 -7.02
N ASP A 53 1.44 10.89 -6.20
CA ASP A 53 1.49 10.25 -4.89
C ASP A 53 1.12 8.76 -4.96
N VAL A 54 1.75 7.94 -4.12
CA VAL A 54 1.40 6.53 -3.93
C VAL A 54 0.62 6.37 -2.65
N LYS A 55 -0.62 5.88 -2.75
CA LYS A 55 -1.48 5.58 -1.59
C LYS A 55 -1.59 4.07 -1.40
N ILE A 56 -1.11 3.58 -0.27
CA ILE A 56 -1.17 2.17 0.10
C ILE A 56 -2.32 2.00 1.09
N VAL A 57 -3.32 1.19 0.70
CA VAL A 57 -4.51 0.91 1.52
C VAL A 57 -4.34 -0.44 2.21
N VAL A 58 -4.41 -0.45 3.54
CA VAL A 58 -4.29 -1.69 4.31
C VAL A 58 -5.60 -2.48 4.29
N SER A 59 -5.56 -3.65 3.66
CA SER A 59 -6.66 -4.62 3.71
C SER A 59 -6.41 -5.69 4.76
N VAL A 60 -7.27 -5.76 5.77
CA VAL A 60 -7.18 -6.77 6.83
C VAL A 60 -7.74 -8.08 6.29
N LYS A 61 -6.89 -9.11 6.20
CA LYS A 61 -7.33 -10.45 5.81
C LYS A 61 -8.31 -11.00 6.85
N ARG A 62 -9.39 -11.63 6.37
CA ARG A 62 -10.34 -12.34 7.25
C ARG A 62 -9.61 -13.50 7.94
N HIS A 63 -9.90 -13.68 9.22
CA HIS A 63 -9.38 -14.79 10.01
C HIS A 63 -10.51 -15.78 10.26
N ASP A 64 -10.23 -17.09 10.17
CA ASP A 64 -11.26 -18.14 10.23
C ASP A 64 -12.04 -18.16 11.54
N LYS A 65 -11.37 -17.80 12.63
CA LYS A 65 -11.93 -17.81 13.98
C LYS A 65 -12.41 -16.44 14.46
N PHE A 66 -11.73 -15.37 14.05
CA PHE A 66 -11.87 -14.07 14.69
C PHE A 66 -12.35 -13.03 13.69
N LYS A 67 -13.37 -12.30 14.07
CA LYS A 67 -13.82 -11.10 13.36
C LYS A 67 -13.36 -9.88 14.13
N ARG A 68 -12.53 -9.04 13.51
CA ARG A 68 -12.13 -7.77 14.13
C ARG A 68 -13.23 -6.72 13.92
N GLN A 69 -13.66 -6.07 14.99
CA GLN A 69 -14.54 -4.91 14.94
C GLN A 69 -13.90 -3.78 15.76
N GLY A 70 -13.35 -2.78 15.05
CA GLY A 70 -12.56 -1.71 15.68
C GLY A 70 -11.35 -2.27 16.45
N ASN A 71 -11.36 -2.07 17.76
CA ASN A 71 -10.33 -2.54 18.69
C ASN A 71 -10.65 -3.90 19.32
N ASN A 72 -11.80 -4.49 19.01
CA ASN A 72 -12.27 -5.74 19.60
C ASN A 72 -12.08 -6.94 18.64
N LEU A 73 -11.87 -8.12 19.22
CA LEU A 73 -11.90 -9.40 18.52
C LEU A 73 -13.17 -10.16 18.93
N ILE A 74 -14.01 -10.47 17.95
CA ILE A 74 -15.25 -11.22 18.13
C ILE A 74 -14.98 -12.67 17.73
N PHE A 75 -15.35 -13.59 18.61
CA PHE A 75 -15.28 -15.03 18.39
C PHE A 75 -16.67 -15.64 18.65
N GLU A 76 -17.17 -16.41 17.69
CA GLU A 76 -18.42 -17.13 17.84
C GLU A 76 -18.13 -18.57 18.26
N LYS A 77 -18.47 -18.91 19.51
CA LYS A 77 -18.39 -20.28 20.01
C LYS A 77 -19.78 -20.90 20.04
N LYS A 78 -19.96 -22.01 19.34
CA LYS A 78 -21.12 -22.87 19.54
C LYS A 78 -20.89 -23.68 20.81
N ILE A 79 -21.77 -23.50 21.79
CA ILE A 79 -21.79 -24.25 23.04
C ILE A 79 -23.10 -25.03 23.14
N THR A 80 -23.05 -26.16 23.83
CA THR A 80 -24.22 -26.96 24.16
C THR A 80 -24.99 -26.34 25.33
N LEU A 81 -26.27 -26.71 25.47
CA LEU A 81 -27.09 -26.23 26.59
C LEU A 81 -26.49 -26.64 27.95
N THR A 82 -25.92 -27.84 28.03
CA THR A 82 -25.24 -28.34 29.23
C THR A 82 -24.02 -27.51 29.59
N GLU A 83 -23.18 -27.09 28.63
CA GLU A 83 -22.04 -26.20 28.85
C GLU A 83 -22.44 -24.75 29.19
N SER A 84 -23.68 -24.37 28.87
CA SER A 84 -24.19 -23.02 29.19
C SER A 84 -24.76 -22.93 30.61
N LEU A 85 -25.20 -24.06 31.18
CA LEU A 85 -25.93 -24.15 32.44
C LEU A 85 -25.12 -24.73 33.61
N CYS A 86 -24.06 -25.49 33.33
CA CYS A 86 -23.17 -26.10 34.34
C CYS A 86 -21.74 -25.58 34.16
#